data_AF-A0A0C9TU00-F1
#
_entry.id   AF-A0A0C9TU00-F1
#
_cell.length_a   1.000
_cell.length_b   1.000
_cell.length_c   1.000
_cell.angle_alpha   90.00
_cell.angle_beta   90.00
_cell.angle_gamma   90.00
#
_symmetry.space_group_name_H-M   'P 1'
#
loop_
_entity.id
_entity.type
_entity.pdbx_description
1 polymer ?
#
loop_
_entity_poly.entity_id
_entity_poly.type
_entity_poly.pdbx_seq_one_letter_code
_entity_poly.pdbx_strand_id
1 'polypeptide(L)'
;MGMTGTGAFALTFVRLLTGDETINIGHGPTSETSIIQLAKYEDHKTGRTVVLIDTPGFDDSRHIADTDILEMISLQLTKASPQLRLNGLIYMHRISDPRVGGTSRKNLRMFRALCGDDNLASVRIVTTNWSRVDEQEGRDREEALGEEIFKPLLDGGAKMLRHDNDLISAETVISELIPLPPITMQLERELGAGKKFNETSAGAVLTEEMTGMQEKHAEELAALQNEMQEAEEANNRALKAELEQDHRDLQRKIEKNDVVFGDMT
;
A
#
# COMPACT_ATOMS: atom_id res chain seq x y z
N MET A 1 -1.37 4.14 6.05
CA MET A 1 -1.08 3.23 4.91
C MET A 1 -2.35 3.01 4.10
N GLY A 2 -2.25 2.61 2.84
CA GLY A 2 -3.41 2.32 2.01
C GLY A 2 -3.03 2.03 0.57
N MET A 3 -4.05 1.77 -0.25
CA MET A 3 -3.88 1.54 -1.69
C MET A 3 -3.32 2.78 -2.40
N THR A 4 -2.72 2.57 -3.58
CA THR A 4 -2.21 3.66 -4.41
C THR A 4 -3.29 4.72 -4.67
N GLY A 5 -2.94 6.00 -4.49
CA GLY A 5 -3.87 7.11 -4.65
C GLY A 5 -4.73 7.43 -3.41
N THR A 6 -4.56 6.75 -2.28
CA THR A 6 -5.11 7.20 -0.98
C THR A 6 -4.18 8.14 -0.21
N GLY A 7 -2.95 8.37 -0.68
CA GLY A 7 -1.98 9.25 0.01
C GLY A 7 -2.52 10.66 0.26
N ALA A 8 -3.23 11.24 -0.71
CA ALA A 8 -3.92 12.51 -0.54
C ALA A 8 -4.98 12.47 0.57
N PHE A 9 -5.66 11.34 0.76
CA PHE A 9 -6.66 11.16 1.82
C PHE A 9 -6.02 10.93 3.19
N ALA A 10 -4.89 10.24 3.25
CA ALA A 10 -4.11 10.12 4.48
C ALA A 10 -3.61 11.49 4.94
N LEU A 11 -3.05 12.30 4.03
CA LEU A 11 -2.65 13.67 4.32
C LEU A 11 -3.83 14.58 4.68
N THR A 12 -4.96 14.46 3.97
CA THR A 12 -6.18 15.22 4.29
C THR A 12 -6.70 14.84 5.67
N PHE A 13 -6.71 13.55 6.02
CA PHE A 13 -7.07 13.06 7.35
C PHE A 13 -6.16 13.64 8.44
N VAL A 14 -4.84 13.64 8.22
CA VAL A 14 -3.88 14.24 9.16
C VAL A 14 -4.11 15.73 9.31
N ARG A 15 -4.26 16.46 8.19
CA ARG A 15 -4.52 17.92 8.18
C ARG A 15 -5.84 18.28 8.85
N LEU A 16 -6.89 17.48 8.65
CA LEU A 16 -8.18 17.67 9.30
C LEU A 16 -8.04 17.59 10.82
N LEU A 17 -7.31 16.57 11.33
CA LEU A 17 -7.10 16.40 12.76
C LEU A 17 -6.22 17.50 13.37
N THR A 18 -5.14 17.88 12.69
CA THR A 18 -4.14 18.80 13.26
C THR A 18 -4.49 20.27 13.05
N GLY A 19 -5.32 20.58 12.06
CA GLY A 19 -5.54 21.95 11.59
C GLY A 19 -4.31 22.57 10.92
N ASP A 20 -3.27 21.77 10.62
CA ASP A 20 -2.01 22.26 10.09
C ASP A 20 -2.10 22.52 8.57
N GLU A 21 -2.25 23.78 8.20
CA GLU A 21 -2.31 24.21 6.81
C GLU A 21 -0.99 24.07 6.04
N THR A 22 0.12 23.82 6.72
CA THR A 22 1.43 23.61 6.08
C THR A 22 1.57 22.21 5.49
N ILE A 23 0.65 21.28 5.84
CA ILE A 23 0.58 19.96 5.23
C ILE A 23 0.10 20.10 3.78
N ASN A 24 1.03 19.86 2.85
CA ASN A 24 0.78 19.95 1.42
C ASN A 24 0.06 18.68 0.93
N ILE A 25 -1.20 18.83 0.51
CA ILE A 25 -1.99 17.75 -0.06
C ILE A 25 -1.76 17.74 -1.57
N GLY A 26 -0.96 16.79 -2.06
CA GLY A 26 -0.79 16.58 -3.49
C GLY A 26 -2.09 16.07 -4.11
N HIS A 27 -2.68 16.83 -5.04
CA HIS A 27 -3.88 16.42 -5.79
C HIS A 27 -3.56 15.80 -7.16
N GLY A 28 -2.28 15.51 -7.43
CA GLY A 28 -1.82 14.87 -8.66
C GLY A 28 -2.01 13.34 -8.68
N PRO A 29 -1.97 12.71 -9.87
CA PRO A 29 -1.92 11.24 -10.02
C PRO A 29 -0.57 10.61 -9.58
N THR A 30 0.30 11.42 -8.97
CA THR A 30 1.61 11.06 -8.42
C THR A 30 1.53 11.14 -6.90
N SER A 31 2.01 10.11 -6.19
CA SER A 31 2.10 10.16 -4.74
C SER A 31 3.25 11.11 -4.39
N GLU A 32 2.92 12.36 -4.04
CA GLU A 32 3.93 13.40 -3.76
C GLU A 32 4.64 13.21 -2.40
N THR A 33 4.18 12.28 -1.55
CA THR A 33 4.88 11.89 -0.33
C THR A 33 6.05 10.98 -0.66
N SER A 34 7.20 11.58 -0.97
CA SER A 34 8.50 10.91 -1.00
C SER A 34 9.16 10.81 0.38
N ILE A 35 8.53 11.36 1.42
CA ILE A 35 9.07 11.50 2.78
C ILE A 35 7.98 11.18 3.80
N ILE A 36 8.33 10.41 4.84
CA ILE A 36 7.45 10.14 6.00
C ILE A 36 7.18 11.46 6.74
N GLN A 37 5.91 11.76 6.99
CA GLN A 37 5.49 12.96 7.70
C GLN A 37 4.99 12.60 9.10
N LEU A 38 5.42 13.39 10.09
CA LEU A 38 4.98 13.26 11.47
C LEU A 38 4.10 14.46 11.82
N ALA A 39 2.91 14.18 12.34
CA ALA A 39 2.02 15.22 12.83
C ALA A 39 1.55 14.90 14.24
N LYS A 40 1.33 15.94 15.05
CA LYS A 40 0.84 15.81 16.42
C LYS A 40 -0.59 16.31 16.50
N TYR A 41 -1.47 15.47 17.03
CA TYR A 41 -2.84 15.80 17.33
C TYR A 41 -3.06 15.70 18.84
N GLU A 42 -3.73 16.68 19.44
CA GLU A 42 -4.12 16.61 20.84
C GLU A 42 -5.59 16.21 20.91
N ASP A 43 -5.88 15.04 21.46
CA ASP A 43 -7.25 14.64 21.72
C ASP A 43 -7.77 15.38 22.94
N HIS A 44 -8.59 16.40 22.73
CA HIS A 44 -9.18 17.20 23.81
C HIS A 44 -10.06 16.40 24.77
N LYS A 45 -10.56 15.21 24.37
CA LYS A 45 -11.39 14.37 25.24
C LYS A 45 -10.56 13.65 26.29
N THR A 46 -9.38 13.16 25.94
CA THR A 46 -8.49 12.41 26.85
C THR A 46 -7.27 13.20 27.33
N GLY A 47 -6.98 14.35 26.71
CA GLY A 47 -5.75 15.13 26.95
C GLY A 47 -4.48 14.46 26.43
N ARG A 48 -4.61 13.42 25.59
CA ARG A 48 -3.47 12.67 25.05
C ARG A 48 -2.96 13.30 23.75
N THR A 49 -1.65 13.36 23.60
CA THR A 49 -1.01 13.69 22.32
C THR A 49 -0.86 12.41 21.49
N VAL A 50 -1.50 12.38 20.33
CA VAL A 50 -1.37 11.36 19.30
C VAL A 50 -0.34 11.82 18.28
N VAL A 51 0.59 10.93 17.93
CA VAL A 51 1.52 11.16 16.82
C VAL A 51 1.05 10.33 15.62
N LEU A 52 0.72 11.01 14.53
CA LEU A 52 0.35 10.41 13.26
C LEU A 52 1.61 10.31 12.40
N ILE A 53 1.84 9.12 11.86
CA ILE A 53 2.92 8.83 10.93
C ILE A 53 2.29 8.58 9.57
N ASP A 54 2.40 9.56 8.67
CA ASP A 54 2.00 9.36 7.29
C ASP A 54 3.14 8.71 6.51
N THR A 55 2.79 7.68 5.74
CA THR A 55 3.74 6.83 5.02
C THR A 55 3.47 6.95 3.52
N PRO A 56 4.51 7.04 2.67
CA PRO A 56 4.34 6.87 1.24
C PRO A 56 3.52 5.63 0.90
N GLY A 57 2.71 5.70 -0.17
CA GLY A 57 1.97 4.55 -0.66
C GLY A 57 2.91 3.52 -1.29
N PHE A 58 2.68 2.23 -1.03
CA PHE A 58 3.34 1.15 -1.77
C PHE A 58 2.83 1.15 -3.23
N ASP A 59 3.70 0.81 -4.18
CA ASP A 59 3.44 0.78 -5.64
C ASP A 59 3.60 2.13 -6.37
N ASP A 60 4.40 3.09 -5.86
CA ASP A 60 4.82 4.26 -6.67
C ASP A 60 6.08 3.95 -7.49
N SER A 61 5.91 3.08 -8.48
CA SER A 61 6.93 2.51 -9.37
C SER A 61 7.68 3.52 -10.25
N ARG A 62 7.61 4.82 -9.96
CA ARG A 62 8.19 5.90 -10.76
C ARG A 62 9.33 6.64 -10.07
N HIS A 63 9.44 6.57 -8.74
CA HIS A 63 10.39 7.41 -7.99
C HIS A 63 11.12 6.74 -6.81
N ILE A 64 10.53 5.76 -6.14
CA ILE A 64 11.12 5.12 -4.94
C ILE A 64 10.76 3.63 -4.96
N ALA A 65 11.71 2.73 -4.65
CA ALA A 65 11.44 1.30 -4.60
C ALA A 65 10.58 0.95 -3.37
N ASP A 66 9.73 -0.08 -3.49
CA ASP A 66 8.92 -0.56 -2.36
C ASP A 66 9.81 -0.95 -1.16
N THR A 67 11.03 -1.43 -1.41
CA THR A 67 12.06 -1.73 -0.40
C THR A 67 12.50 -0.49 0.37
N ASP A 68 12.71 0.64 -0.31
CA ASP A 68 13.14 1.89 0.31
C ASP A 68 12.03 2.48 1.16
N ILE A 69 10.77 2.42 0.69
CA ILE A 69 9.59 2.83 1.47
C ILE A 69 9.55 2.05 2.78
N LEU A 70 9.82 0.75 2.72
CA LEU A 70 9.81 -0.13 3.87
C LEU A 70 10.98 0.11 4.83
N GLU A 71 12.18 0.36 4.30
CA GLU A 71 13.33 0.75 5.11
C GLU A 71 13.07 2.09 5.80
N MET A 72 12.47 3.07 5.11
CA MET A 72 12.09 4.34 5.70
C MET A 72 11.09 4.17 6.84
N ILE A 73 10.06 3.33 6.65
CA ILE A 73 9.08 3.03 7.70
C ILE A 73 9.77 2.39 8.90
N SER A 74 10.59 1.37 8.68
CA SER A 74 11.36 0.70 9.74
C SER A 74 12.27 1.66 10.50
N LEU A 75 13.01 2.49 9.78
CA LEU A 75 13.92 3.48 10.35
C LEU A 75 13.17 4.50 11.20
N GLN A 76 12.00 4.97 10.75
CA GLN A 76 11.18 5.91 11.49
C GLN A 76 10.59 5.28 12.74
N LEU A 77 10.10 4.05 12.67
CA LEU A 77 9.59 3.32 13.83
C LEU A 77 10.69 3.02 14.85
N THR A 78 11.92 2.76 14.39
CA THR A 78 13.08 2.50 15.26
C THR A 78 13.68 3.78 15.86
N LYS A 79 13.68 4.89 15.11
CA LYS A 79 14.20 6.21 15.54
C LYS A 79 13.20 7.00 16.38
N ALA A 80 11.91 6.80 16.16
CA ALA A 80 10.89 7.30 17.05
C ALA A 80 11.21 6.78 18.44
N SER A 81 11.57 7.71 19.33
CA SER A 81 12.08 7.51 20.69
C SER A 81 11.54 6.23 21.38
N PRO A 82 12.30 5.55 22.27
CA PRO A 82 11.78 4.43 23.07
C PRO A 82 10.49 4.71 23.86
N GLN A 83 10.06 5.97 23.91
CA GLN A 83 8.81 6.46 24.51
C GLN A 83 7.62 6.51 23.53
N LEU A 84 7.86 6.54 22.21
CA LEU A 84 6.79 6.49 21.21
C LEU A 84 6.47 5.03 20.93
N ARG A 85 5.27 4.62 21.34
CA ARG A 85 4.76 3.27 21.15
C ARG A 85 3.65 3.32 20.10
N LEU A 86 3.70 2.42 19.13
CA LEU A 86 2.65 2.30 18.13
C LEU A 86 1.40 1.69 18.79
N ASN A 87 0.27 2.41 18.80
CA ASN A 87 -1.00 1.90 19.34
C ASN A 87 -1.86 1.18 18.28
N GLY A 88 -1.70 1.54 17.01
CA GLY A 88 -2.43 0.90 15.93
C GLY A 88 -2.11 1.45 14.56
N LEU A 89 -2.68 0.81 13.55
CA LEU A 89 -2.46 1.10 12.15
C LEU A 89 -3.77 1.45 11.46
N ILE A 90 -3.69 2.40 10.53
CA ILE A 90 -4.81 2.77 9.67
C ILE A 90 -4.49 2.31 8.25
N TYR A 91 -5.38 1.47 7.71
CA TYR A 91 -5.38 1.04 6.31
C TYR A 91 -6.52 1.73 5.56
N MET A 92 -6.21 2.58 4.58
CA MET A 92 -7.22 3.31 3.82
C MET A 92 -7.57 2.63 2.49
N HIS A 93 -8.87 2.59 2.17
CA HIS A 93 -9.41 2.00 0.94
C HIS A 93 -10.53 2.86 0.36
N ARG A 94 -10.52 3.12 -0.95
CA ARG A 94 -11.59 3.92 -1.60
C ARG A 94 -12.78 3.04 -1.94
N ILE A 95 -13.94 3.32 -1.36
CA ILE A 95 -15.18 2.60 -1.68
C ILE A 95 -15.66 2.87 -3.12
N SER A 96 -15.20 3.98 -3.71
CA SER A 96 -15.52 4.37 -5.08
C SER A 96 -14.95 3.46 -6.15
N ASP A 97 -13.93 2.67 -5.83
CA ASP A 97 -13.29 1.79 -6.80
C ASP A 97 -14.18 0.55 -7.03
N PRO A 98 -14.68 0.32 -8.26
CA PRO A 98 -15.67 -0.74 -8.52
C PRO A 98 -15.07 -2.16 -8.41
N ARG A 99 -13.74 -2.29 -8.38
CA ARG A 99 -13.03 -3.55 -8.28
C ARG A 99 -11.78 -3.38 -7.44
N VAL A 100 -11.51 -4.36 -6.58
CA VAL A 100 -10.21 -4.50 -5.93
C VAL A 100 -9.25 -5.15 -6.92
N GLY A 101 -8.43 -4.32 -7.56
CA GLY A 101 -7.40 -4.76 -8.51
C GLY A 101 -6.26 -5.53 -7.84
N GLY A 102 -5.43 -6.19 -8.66
CA GLY A 102 -4.27 -6.97 -8.19
C GLY A 102 -3.34 -6.16 -7.28
N THR A 103 -3.03 -4.92 -7.66
CA THR A 103 -2.24 -3.97 -6.85
C THR A 103 -2.80 -3.77 -5.44
N SER A 104 -4.12 -3.62 -5.29
CA SER A 104 -4.74 -3.39 -3.99
C SER A 104 -4.66 -4.62 -3.10
N ARG A 105 -4.80 -5.82 -3.68
CA ARG A 105 -4.60 -7.10 -2.97
C ARG A 105 -3.13 -7.28 -2.55
N LYS A 106 -2.18 -6.93 -3.42
CA LYS A 106 -0.73 -6.86 -3.12
C LYS A 106 -0.48 -5.96 -1.92
N ASN A 107 -0.95 -4.73 -1.98
CA ASN A 107 -0.76 -3.72 -0.95
C ASN A 107 -1.34 -4.18 0.40
N LEU A 108 -2.50 -4.85 0.40
CA LEU A 108 -3.10 -5.42 1.60
C LEU A 108 -2.28 -6.59 2.17
N ARG A 109 -1.78 -7.49 1.31
CA ARG A 109 -0.88 -8.58 1.73
C ARG A 109 0.40 -8.02 2.35
N MET A 110 0.99 -7.01 1.72
CA MET A 110 2.16 -6.30 2.24
C MET A 110 1.88 -5.70 3.61
N PHE A 111 0.79 -4.93 3.73
CA PHE A 111 0.35 -4.33 4.99
C PHE A 111 0.20 -5.37 6.11
N ARG A 112 -0.43 -6.51 5.80
CA ARG A 112 -0.61 -7.61 6.76
C ARG A 112 0.73 -8.22 7.17
N ALA A 113 1.65 -8.45 6.23
CA ALA A 113 2.98 -8.99 6.51
C ALA A 113 3.83 -8.05 7.39
N LEU A 114 3.70 -6.74 7.19
CA LEU A 114 4.36 -5.73 8.02
C LEU A 114 3.80 -5.67 9.44
N CYS A 115 2.47 -5.66 9.53
CA CYS A 115 1.76 -5.58 10.79
C CYS A 115 1.98 -6.85 11.63
N GLY A 116 1.85 -8.02 11.03
CA GLY A 116 1.79 -9.32 11.70
C GLY A 116 0.39 -9.65 12.20
N ASP A 117 0.01 -10.92 12.08
CA ASP A 117 -1.35 -11.38 12.41
C ASP A 117 -1.73 -11.17 13.88
N ASP A 118 -0.76 -11.23 14.79
CA ASP A 118 -0.97 -10.99 16.22
C ASP A 118 -1.41 -9.55 16.55
N ASN A 119 -1.22 -8.61 15.61
CA ASN A 119 -1.50 -7.20 15.81
C ASN A 119 -2.78 -6.72 15.10
N LEU A 120 -3.54 -7.62 14.45
CA LEU A 120 -4.70 -7.25 13.63
C LEU A 120 -5.81 -6.55 14.42
N ALA A 121 -5.96 -6.83 15.72
CA ALA A 121 -6.89 -6.11 16.61
C ALA A 121 -6.60 -4.60 16.71
N SER A 122 -5.36 -4.19 16.43
CA SER A 122 -4.90 -2.80 16.41
C SER A 122 -5.01 -2.15 15.02
N VAL A 123 -5.64 -2.82 14.05
CA VAL A 123 -5.87 -2.29 12.71
C VAL A 123 -7.26 -1.66 12.61
N ARG A 124 -7.33 -0.49 11.98
CA ARG A 124 -8.57 0.12 11.48
C ARG A 124 -8.51 0.23 9.97
N ILE A 125 -9.43 -0.44 9.30
CA ILE A 125 -9.66 -0.31 7.86
C ILE A 125 -10.61 0.86 7.68
N VAL A 126 -10.16 1.92 7.02
CA VAL A 126 -10.92 3.15 6.83
C VAL A 126 -11.33 3.26 5.37
N THR A 127 -12.63 3.17 5.11
CA THR A 127 -13.20 3.34 3.77
C THR A 127 -13.46 4.81 3.48
N THR A 128 -13.00 5.29 2.32
CA THR A 128 -13.09 6.70 1.88
C THR A 128 -13.83 6.86 0.56
N ASN A 129 -14.08 8.10 0.12
CA ASN A 129 -14.82 8.44 -1.11
C ASN A 129 -16.29 8.02 -1.10
N TRP A 130 -16.95 8.13 0.05
CA TRP A 130 -18.37 7.80 0.18
C TRP A 130 -19.24 8.77 -0.62
N SER A 131 -18.87 10.04 -0.70
CA SER A 131 -19.53 11.06 -1.55
C SER A 131 -19.47 10.79 -3.05
N ARG A 132 -18.68 9.81 -3.53
CA ARG A 132 -18.51 9.49 -4.95
C ARG A 132 -19.33 8.30 -5.44
N VAL A 133 -20.08 7.65 -4.55
CA VAL A 133 -20.91 6.50 -4.87
C VAL A 133 -22.31 6.70 -4.32
N ASP A 134 -23.28 6.03 -4.92
CA ASP A 134 -24.60 5.92 -4.30
C ASP A 134 -24.49 5.17 -2.96
N GLU A 135 -25.33 5.54 -1.99
CA GLU A 135 -25.27 4.99 -0.63
C GLU A 135 -25.51 3.47 -0.62
N GLN A 136 -26.43 2.98 -1.46
CA GLN A 136 -26.70 1.55 -1.54
C GLN A 136 -25.54 0.81 -2.19
N GLU A 137 -25.02 1.34 -3.30
CA GLU A 137 -23.86 0.78 -3.97
C GLU A 137 -22.62 0.73 -3.05
N GLY A 138 -22.39 1.81 -2.29
CA GLY A 138 -21.31 1.86 -1.30
C GLY A 138 -21.48 0.83 -0.18
N ARG A 139 -22.71 0.59 0.30
CA ARG A 139 -23.00 -0.46 1.29
C ARG A 139 -22.71 -1.85 0.74
N ASP A 140 -23.21 -2.16 -0.46
CA ASP A 140 -23.03 -3.48 -1.08
C ASP A 140 -21.52 -3.76 -1.30
N ARG A 141 -20.75 -2.75 -1.68
CA ARG A 141 -19.29 -2.84 -1.80
C ARG A 141 -18.60 -3.03 -0.46
N GLU A 142 -19.02 -2.32 0.58
CA GLU A 142 -18.43 -2.45 1.92
C GLU A 142 -18.65 -3.85 2.49
N GLU A 143 -19.85 -4.42 2.30
CA GLU A 143 -20.17 -5.79 2.68
C GLU A 143 -19.30 -6.79 1.92
N ALA A 144 -19.23 -6.72 0.60
CA ALA A 144 -18.38 -7.60 -0.21
C ALA A 144 -16.89 -7.50 0.18
N LEU A 145 -16.41 -6.28 0.46
CA LEU A 145 -15.04 -6.07 0.95
C LEU A 145 -14.82 -6.75 2.30
N GLY A 146 -15.78 -6.66 3.23
CA GLY A 146 -15.72 -7.29 4.53
C GLY A 146 -15.78 -8.82 4.47
N GLU A 147 -16.59 -9.38 3.57
CA GLU A 147 -16.78 -10.83 3.45
C GLU A 147 -15.65 -11.55 2.69
N GLU A 148 -14.97 -10.84 1.78
CA GLU A 148 -13.92 -11.45 0.96
C GLU A 148 -12.53 -10.90 1.26
N ILE A 149 -12.33 -9.61 1.02
CA ILE A 149 -10.99 -9.01 0.93
C ILE A 149 -10.40 -8.77 2.31
N PHE A 150 -11.19 -8.16 3.18
CA PHE A 150 -10.80 -7.80 4.53
C PHE A 150 -11.17 -8.87 5.55
N LYS A 151 -11.88 -9.92 5.14
CA LYS A 151 -12.26 -11.02 6.02
C LYS A 151 -11.11 -11.55 6.89
N PRO A 152 -9.91 -11.84 6.35
CA PRO A 152 -8.81 -12.32 7.19
C PRO A 152 -8.37 -11.30 8.26
N LEU A 153 -8.46 -10.00 7.96
CA LEU A 153 -8.12 -8.94 8.90
C LEU A 153 -9.22 -8.79 9.97
N LEU A 154 -10.49 -8.83 9.55
CA LEU A 154 -11.65 -8.73 10.43
C LEU A 154 -11.74 -9.94 11.38
N ASP A 155 -11.49 -11.15 10.87
CA ASP A 155 -11.41 -12.37 11.67
C ASP A 155 -10.27 -12.29 12.71
N GLY A 156 -9.19 -11.54 12.41
CA GLY A 156 -8.09 -11.21 13.33
C GLY A 156 -8.37 -10.05 14.30
N GLY A 157 -9.57 -9.47 14.28
CA GLY A 157 -10.00 -8.41 15.20
C GLY A 157 -9.86 -6.98 14.66
N ALA A 158 -9.46 -6.79 13.39
CA ALA A 158 -9.50 -5.47 12.77
C ALA A 158 -10.96 -4.97 12.70
N LYS A 159 -11.13 -3.65 12.63
CA LYS A 159 -12.46 -3.04 12.45
C LYS A 159 -12.50 -2.18 11.20
N MET A 160 -13.64 -2.16 10.53
CA MET A 160 -13.94 -1.25 9.44
C MET A 160 -14.65 0.01 9.94
N LEU A 161 -14.24 1.17 9.44
CA LEU A 161 -14.81 2.48 9.75
C LEU A 161 -14.94 3.29 8.46
N ARG A 162 -15.94 4.18 8.38
CA ARG A 162 -16.14 5.08 7.24
C ARG A 162 -15.56 6.45 7.54
N HIS A 163 -14.90 7.07 6.57
CA HIS A 163 -14.40 8.44 6.65
C HIS A 163 -14.60 9.16 5.32
N ASP A 164 -15.29 10.30 5.31
CA ASP A 164 -15.51 11.07 4.08
C ASP A 164 -15.04 12.52 4.23
N ASN A 165 -13.77 12.69 4.59
CA ASN A 165 -13.09 13.98 4.74
C ASN A 165 -13.76 14.93 5.75
N ASP A 166 -14.42 14.39 6.78
CA ASP A 166 -14.98 15.16 7.89
C ASP A 166 -14.20 14.92 9.19
N LEU A 167 -14.15 15.96 10.04
CA LEU A 167 -13.42 15.91 11.30
C LEU A 167 -14.01 14.89 12.28
N ILE A 168 -15.33 14.70 12.29
CA ILE A 168 -16.01 13.84 13.26
C ILE A 168 -15.63 12.37 13.03
N SER A 169 -15.65 11.92 11.77
CA SER A 169 -15.22 10.57 11.43
C SER A 169 -13.71 10.39 11.64
N ALA A 170 -12.89 11.41 11.39
CA ALA A 170 -11.46 11.37 11.69
C ALA A 170 -11.19 11.18 13.19
N GLU A 171 -11.83 11.98 14.05
CA GLU A 171 -11.75 11.83 15.51
C GLU A 171 -12.26 10.46 15.98
N THR A 172 -13.32 9.96 15.36
CA THR A 172 -13.87 8.62 15.67
C THR A 172 -12.83 7.53 15.43
N VAL A 173 -12.14 7.57 14.28
CA VAL A 173 -11.05 6.63 13.96
C VAL A 173 -9.94 6.68 15.00
N ILE A 174 -9.51 7.89 15.39
CA ILE A 174 -8.45 8.05 16.40
C ILE A 174 -8.91 7.60 17.78
N SER A 175 -10.15 7.90 18.18
CA SER A 175 -10.69 7.50 19.47
C SER A 175 -10.75 5.98 19.66
N GLU A 176 -10.92 5.23 18.58
CA GLU A 176 -10.89 3.76 18.57
C GLU A 176 -9.48 3.16 18.73
N LEU A 177 -8.43 3.97 18.49
CA LEU A 177 -7.02 3.56 18.56
C LEU A 177 -6.34 4.01 19.85
N ILE A 178 -6.68 5.19 20.38
CA ILE A 178 -6.14 5.73 21.64
C ILE A 178 -6.14 4.74 22.83
N PRO A 179 -7.21 3.95 23.09
CA PRO A 179 -7.24 3.06 24.25
C PRO A 179 -6.47 1.75 24.03
N LEU A 180 -6.01 1.46 22.82
CA LEU A 180 -5.38 0.20 22.49
C LEU A 180 -3.97 0.10 23.10
N PRO A 181 -3.55 -1.11 23.53
CA PRO A 181 -2.20 -1.30 24.03
C PRO A 181 -1.17 -1.08 22.93
N PRO A 182 0.05 -0.62 23.29
CA PRO A 182 1.21 -0.66 22.42
C PRO A 182 1.41 -2.00 21.72
N ILE A 183 1.72 -1.95 20.43
CA ILE A 183 2.13 -3.07 19.61
C ILE A 183 3.55 -2.86 19.07
N THR A 184 4.18 -3.95 18.67
CA THR A 184 5.44 -3.95 17.92
C THR A 184 5.15 -4.64 16.59
N MET A 185 5.45 -3.97 15.47
CA MET A 185 5.19 -4.53 14.15
C MET A 185 6.04 -5.79 13.90
N GLN A 186 5.55 -6.70 13.04
CA GLN A 186 6.31 -7.89 12.67
C GLN A 186 7.64 -7.52 12.04
N LEU A 187 7.67 -6.50 11.18
CA LEU A 187 8.90 -6.00 10.57
C LEU A 187 9.94 -5.56 11.63
N GLU A 188 9.52 -4.80 12.64
CA GLU A 188 10.40 -4.36 13.73
C GLU A 188 10.95 -5.55 14.51
N ARG A 189 10.12 -6.56 14.83
CA ARG A 189 10.55 -7.78 15.52
C ARG A 189 11.60 -8.54 14.73
N GLU A 190 11.37 -8.67 13.43
CA GLU A 190 12.25 -9.42 12.52
C GLU A 190 13.61 -8.75 12.33
N LEU A 191 13.61 -7.43 12.10
CA LEU A 191 14.85 -6.65 11.99
C LEU A 191 15.58 -6.58 13.34
N GLY A 192 14.86 -6.43 14.44
CA GLY A 192 15.42 -6.46 15.80
C GLY A 192 16.05 -7.81 16.16
N ALA A 193 15.58 -8.90 15.56
CA ALA A 193 16.18 -10.24 15.67
C ALA A 193 17.40 -10.45 14.75
N GLY A 194 17.80 -9.43 13.97
CA GLY A 194 18.97 -9.46 13.09
C GLY A 194 18.71 -10.02 11.69
N LYS A 195 17.44 -10.24 11.31
CA LYS A 195 17.12 -10.60 9.92
C LYS A 195 17.43 -9.44 8.98
N LYS A 196 17.92 -9.74 7.79
CA LYS A 196 17.98 -8.77 6.69
C LYS A 196 16.57 -8.51 6.15
N PHE A 197 16.39 -7.38 5.48
CA PHE A 197 15.09 -6.98 4.96
C PHE A 197 14.47 -8.05 4.03
N ASN A 198 15.24 -8.62 3.10
CA ASN A 198 14.79 -9.68 2.19
C ASN A 198 14.45 -11.03 2.89
N GLU A 199 14.86 -11.20 4.15
CA GLU A 199 14.54 -12.38 4.98
C GLU A 199 13.29 -12.16 5.86
N THR A 200 12.72 -10.95 5.83
CA THR A 200 11.50 -10.61 6.58
C THR A 200 10.25 -11.16 5.89
N SER A 201 9.15 -11.24 6.64
CA SER A 201 7.86 -11.64 6.09
C SER A 201 7.38 -10.68 4.99
N ALA A 202 7.64 -9.38 5.13
CA ALA A 202 7.36 -8.38 4.11
C ALA A 202 8.29 -8.51 2.89
N GLY A 203 9.58 -8.77 3.13
CA GLY A 203 10.56 -9.04 2.07
C GLY A 203 10.17 -10.25 1.22
N ALA A 204 9.70 -11.33 1.85
CA ALA A 204 9.22 -12.52 1.14
C ALA A 204 8.03 -12.23 0.23
N VAL A 205 7.08 -11.38 0.65
CA VAL A 205 5.95 -10.95 -0.20
C VAL A 205 6.46 -10.17 -1.41
N LEU A 206 7.43 -9.27 -1.25
CA LEU A 206 8.06 -8.56 -2.37
C LEU A 206 8.80 -9.53 -3.31
N THR A 207 9.56 -10.49 -2.77
CA THR A 207 10.31 -11.45 -3.59
C THR A 207 9.38 -12.33 -4.41
N GLU A 208 8.33 -12.88 -3.80
CA GLU A 208 7.33 -13.69 -4.51
C GLU A 208 6.69 -12.91 -5.66
N GLU A 209 6.41 -11.63 -5.45
CA GLU A 209 5.86 -10.76 -6.49
C GLU A 209 6.86 -10.50 -7.62
N MET A 210 8.12 -10.23 -7.30
CA MET A 210 9.16 -10.05 -8.31
C MET A 210 9.34 -11.32 -9.14
N THR A 211 9.40 -12.48 -8.50
CA THR A 211 9.52 -13.77 -9.19
C THR A 211 8.30 -14.03 -10.09
N GLY A 212 7.07 -13.84 -9.58
CA GLY A 212 5.87 -14.02 -10.39
C GLY A 212 5.75 -13.03 -11.56
N MET A 213 6.27 -11.81 -11.40
CA MET A 213 6.35 -10.83 -12.49
C MET A 213 7.37 -11.26 -13.55
N GLN A 214 8.55 -11.73 -13.14
CA GLN A 214 9.58 -12.24 -14.03
C GLN A 214 9.10 -13.48 -14.82
N GLU A 215 8.38 -14.39 -14.17
CA GLU A 215 7.78 -15.55 -14.82
C GLU A 215 6.77 -15.15 -15.90
N LYS A 216 5.84 -14.22 -15.59
CA LYS A 216 4.89 -13.71 -16.59
C LYS A 216 5.57 -13.01 -17.76
N HIS A 217 6.57 -12.19 -17.49
CA HIS A 217 7.34 -11.54 -18.54
C HIS A 217 8.07 -12.56 -19.43
N ALA A 218 8.61 -13.63 -18.85
CA ALA A 218 9.24 -14.71 -19.60
C ALA A 218 8.23 -15.48 -20.46
N GLU A 219 7.04 -15.77 -19.93
CA GLU A 219 5.94 -16.41 -20.68
C GLU A 219 5.46 -15.54 -21.85
N GLU A 220 5.26 -14.24 -21.62
CA GLU A 220 4.85 -13.28 -22.67
C GLU A 220 5.91 -13.15 -23.78
N LEU A 221 7.20 -13.07 -23.41
CA LEU A 221 8.29 -13.07 -24.39
C LEU A 221 8.35 -14.38 -25.19
N ALA A 222 8.17 -15.52 -24.54
CA ALA A 222 8.15 -16.82 -25.21
C ALA A 222 6.94 -16.96 -26.16
N ALA A 223 5.77 -16.46 -25.76
CA ALA A 223 4.58 -16.45 -26.61
C ALA A 223 4.78 -15.59 -27.86
N LEU A 224 5.31 -14.36 -27.70
CA LEU A 224 5.64 -13.49 -28.82
C LEU A 224 6.69 -14.13 -29.76
N GLN A 225 7.70 -14.80 -29.21
CA GLN A 225 8.70 -15.51 -30.02
C GLN A 225 8.08 -16.65 -30.85
N ASN A 226 7.14 -17.40 -30.29
CA ASN A 226 6.43 -18.45 -31.03
C ASN A 226 5.57 -17.86 -32.16
N GLU A 227 4.80 -16.80 -31.87
CA GLU A 227 3.99 -16.10 -32.88
C GLU A 227 4.84 -15.50 -34.01
N MET A 228 6.03 -14.99 -33.68
CA MET A 228 7.00 -14.51 -34.68
C MET A 228 7.48 -15.64 -35.60
N GLN A 229 7.72 -16.83 -35.05
CA GLN A 229 8.12 -18.00 -35.83
C GLN A 229 6.98 -18.46 -36.76
N GLU A 230 5.74 -18.52 -36.27
CA GLU A 230 4.58 -18.87 -37.08
C GLU A 230 4.35 -17.86 -38.22
N ALA A 231 4.52 -16.56 -37.96
CA ALA A 231 4.44 -15.52 -38.98
C ALA A 231 5.53 -15.65 -40.05
N GLU A 232 6.73 -16.09 -39.67
CA GLU A 232 7.83 -16.39 -40.58
C GLU A 232 7.53 -17.60 -41.47
N GLU A 233 7.04 -18.68 -40.89
CA GLU A 233 6.62 -19.89 -41.63
C GLU A 233 5.48 -19.59 -42.61
N ALA A 234 4.56 -18.69 -42.23
CA ALA A 234 3.48 -18.20 -43.09
C ALA A 234 3.93 -17.15 -44.14
N ASN A 235 5.22 -16.77 -44.17
CA ASN A 235 5.76 -15.67 -45.00
C ASN A 235 5.03 -14.31 -44.81
N ASN A 236 4.39 -14.10 -43.66
CA ASN A 236 3.68 -12.87 -43.36
C ASN A 236 4.63 -11.82 -42.78
N ARG A 237 5.34 -11.12 -43.67
CA ARG A 237 6.34 -10.11 -43.29
C ARG A 237 5.79 -8.94 -42.47
N ALA A 238 4.53 -8.56 -42.71
CA ALA A 238 3.91 -7.43 -42.00
C ALA A 238 3.66 -7.80 -40.53
N LEU A 239 3.06 -8.96 -40.28
CA LEU A 239 2.81 -9.47 -38.92
C LEU A 239 4.11 -9.72 -38.16
N LYS A 240 5.13 -10.31 -38.83
CA LYS A 240 6.45 -10.52 -38.21
C LYS A 240 7.08 -9.20 -37.74
N ALA A 241 7.02 -8.15 -38.56
CA ALA A 241 7.59 -6.84 -38.20
C ALA A 241 6.86 -6.18 -37.02
N GLU A 242 5.54 -6.37 -36.92
CA GLU A 242 4.72 -5.91 -35.78
C GLU A 242 5.10 -6.64 -34.49
N LEU A 243 5.13 -7.98 -34.52
CA LEU A 243 5.50 -8.79 -33.35
C LEU A 243 6.95 -8.55 -32.90
N GLU A 244 7.89 -8.35 -33.82
CA GLU A 244 9.27 -7.95 -33.50
C GLU A 244 9.33 -6.60 -32.79
N GLN A 245 8.44 -5.67 -33.15
CA GLN A 245 8.35 -4.37 -32.50
C GLN A 245 7.79 -4.53 -31.08
N ASP A 246 6.72 -5.31 -30.92
CA ASP A 246 6.11 -5.60 -29.63
C ASP A 246 7.09 -6.30 -28.69
N HIS A 247 7.84 -7.29 -29.18
CA HIS A 247 8.89 -7.97 -28.42
C HIS A 247 9.98 -6.98 -27.96
N ARG A 248 10.45 -6.08 -28.83
CA ARG A 248 11.44 -5.04 -28.47
C ARG A 248 10.89 -4.04 -27.45
N ASP A 249 9.62 -3.68 -27.57
CA ASP A 249 8.97 -2.74 -26.65
C ASP A 249 8.73 -3.39 -25.28
N LEU A 250 8.36 -4.67 -25.24
CA LEU A 250 8.24 -5.44 -24.01
C LEU A 250 9.60 -5.64 -23.32
N GLN A 251 10.65 -6.03 -24.06
CA GLN A 251 12.01 -6.13 -23.53
C GLN A 251 12.50 -4.81 -22.93
N ARG A 252 12.28 -3.68 -23.62
CA ARG A 252 12.64 -2.35 -23.08
C ARG A 252 11.86 -1.98 -21.84
N LYS A 253 10.60 -2.41 -21.71
CA LYS A 253 9.82 -2.22 -20.47
C LYS A 253 10.39 -3.07 -19.33
N ILE A 254 10.76 -4.32 -19.60
CA ILE A 254 11.37 -5.23 -18.63
C ILE A 254 12.72 -4.68 -18.17
N GLU A 255 13.62 -4.31 -19.07
CA GLU A 255 14.94 -3.74 -18.72
C GLU A 255 14.81 -2.45 -17.90
N LYS A 256 13.85 -1.58 -18.22
CA LYS A 256 13.59 -0.39 -17.41
C LYS A 256 13.11 -0.72 -16.00
N ASN A 257 12.32 -1.77 -15.85
CA ASN A 257 11.87 -2.24 -14.56
C ASN A 257 13.03 -2.93 -13.81
N ASP A 258 13.79 -3.81 -14.45
CA ASP A 258 14.93 -4.52 -13.85
C ASP A 258 16.08 -3.61 -13.43
N VAL A 259 16.35 -2.50 -14.13
CA VAL A 259 17.35 -1.50 -13.70
C VAL A 259 16.95 -0.80 -12.40
N VAL A 260 15.65 -0.63 -12.16
CA VAL A 260 15.13 -0.13 -10.87
C VAL A 260 15.28 -1.20 -9.77
N PHE A 261 15.34 -2.47 -10.16
CA PHE A 261 15.41 -3.60 -9.23
C PHE A 261 16.83 -4.17 -9.00
N GLY A 262 17.78 -3.92 -9.91
CA GLY A 262 19.16 -4.43 -9.86
C GLY A 262 20.05 -3.74 -8.82
N ASP A 263 19.70 -2.54 -8.37
CA ASP A 263 20.35 -1.87 -7.23
C ASP A 263 19.91 -2.47 -5.87
N MET A 264 19.06 -3.51 -5.86
CA MET A 264 18.50 -4.15 -4.65
C MET A 264 19.19 -5.47 -4.23
N THR A 265 20.33 -5.84 -4.82
CA THR A 265 21.17 -6.99 -4.41
C THR A 265 22.47 -6.56 -3.76
#